data_AF-A0A5J4KI43-F1
#
_entry.id   AF-A0A5J4KI43-F1
#
_cell.length_a   1.000
_cell.length_b   1.000
_cell.length_c   1.000
_cell.angle_alpha   90.00
_cell.angle_beta   90.00
_cell.angle_gamma   90.00
#
_symmetry.space_group_name_H-M   'P 1'
#
loop_
_entity.id
_entity.type
_entity.pdbx_description
1 polymer ?
#
loop_
_entity_poly.entity_id
_entity_poly.type
_entity_poly.pdbx_seq_one_letter_code
_entity_poly.pdbx_strand_id
1 'polypeptide(L)'
;MQKFLQAHVETVQYINQNLPDAEKVANTQLKKLTGKALSSKAIDGSFKRLDITYDPLATTLFKSADNAYALGFLGHSKPDLSNIFSLDILNNVLSSKGLQKVAAS
;
A
#
# COMPACT_ATOMS: atom_id res chain seq x y z
N MET A 1 -5.45 -13.95 9.42
CA MET A 1 -5.04 -13.26 8.18
C MET A 1 -6.22 -12.71 7.39
N GLN A 2 -7.22 -13.52 6.99
CA GLN A 2 -8.34 -13.05 6.15
C GLN A 2 -9.08 -11.81 6.71
N LYS A 3 -9.47 -11.80 7.99
CA LYS A 3 -10.13 -10.64 8.62
C LYS A 3 -9.29 -9.36 8.54
N PHE A 4 -7.97 -9.47 8.63
CA PHE A 4 -7.06 -8.34 8.50
C PHE A 4 -7.05 -7.80 7.07
N LEU A 5 -6.93 -8.67 6.06
CA LEU A 5 -6.97 -8.26 4.65
C LEU A 5 -8.33 -7.68 4.25
N GLN A 6 -9.42 -8.23 4.81
CA GLN A 6 -10.75 -7.64 4.65
C GLN A 6 -10.80 -6.21 5.20
N ALA A 7 -10.37 -6.00 6.44
CA ALA A 7 -10.33 -4.67 7.03
C ALA A 7 -9.41 -3.72 6.25
N HIS A 8 -8.28 -4.21 5.74
CA HIS A 8 -7.36 -3.42 4.90
C HIS A 8 -8.02 -2.96 3.60
N VAL A 9 -8.68 -3.86 2.87
CA VAL A 9 -9.43 -3.53 1.64
C VAL A 9 -10.54 -2.53 1.95
N GLU A 10 -11.32 -2.74 3.01
CA GLU A 10 -12.39 -1.83 3.44
C GLU A 10 -11.83 -0.44 3.81
N THR A 11 -10.67 -0.40 4.46
CA THR A 11 -9.98 0.86 4.81
C THR A 11 -9.54 1.61 3.57
N VAL A 12 -8.95 0.93 2.58
CA VAL A 12 -8.57 1.55 1.31
C VAL A 12 -9.80 2.10 0.57
N GLN A 13 -10.89 1.34 0.50
CA GLN A 13 -12.15 1.81 -0.09
C GLN A 13 -12.71 3.03 0.64
N TYR A 14 -12.70 3.01 1.98
CA TYR A 14 -13.13 4.13 2.81
C TYR A 14 -12.32 5.39 2.52
N ILE A 15 -10.99 5.29 2.49
CA ILE A 15 -10.10 6.43 2.22
C ILE A 15 -10.44 7.04 0.86
N ASN A 16 -10.54 6.21 -0.18
CA ASN A 16 -10.82 6.69 -1.54
C ASN A 16 -12.21 7.32 -1.69
N GLN A 17 -13.18 6.92 -0.87
CA GLN A 17 -14.54 7.49 -0.86
C GLN A 17 -14.67 8.72 0.06
N ASN A 18 -13.75 8.90 1.02
CA ASN A 18 -13.87 9.88 2.10
C ASN A 18 -12.56 10.64 2.35
N LEU A 19 -11.89 11.09 1.28
CA LEU A 19 -10.56 11.74 1.37
C LEU A 19 -10.47 12.85 2.44
N PRO A 20 -11.40 13.81 2.55
CA PRO A 20 -11.28 14.86 3.57
C PRO A 20 -11.30 14.34 5.01
N ASP A 21 -12.08 13.30 5.29
CA ASP A 21 -12.12 12.68 6.62
C ASP A 21 -10.87 11.83 6.86
N ALA A 22 -10.45 11.04 5.86
CA ALA A 22 -9.23 10.24 5.92
C ALA A 22 -7.98 11.10 6.19
N GLU A 23 -7.86 12.26 5.54
CA GLU A 23 -6.82 13.25 5.80
C GLU A 23 -6.83 13.70 7.27
N LYS A 24 -8.00 14.07 7.80
CA LYS A 24 -8.14 14.53 9.18
C LYS A 24 -7.72 13.43 10.15
N VAL A 25 -8.21 12.20 9.96
CA VAL A 25 -7.84 11.04 10.78
C VAL A 25 -6.34 10.80 10.74
N ALA A 26 -5.74 10.78 9.55
CA ALA A 26 -4.31 10.57 9.37
C ALA A 26 -3.48 11.66 10.06
N ASN A 27 -3.85 12.94 9.92
CA ASN A 27 -3.12 14.05 10.55
C ASN A 27 -3.23 14.02 12.09
N THR A 28 -4.41 13.66 12.61
CA THR A 28 -4.62 13.49 14.04
C THR A 28 -3.73 12.37 14.59
N GLN A 29 -3.67 11.22 13.91
CA GLN A 29 -2.78 10.13 14.33
C GLN A 29 -1.31 10.51 14.20
N LEU A 30 -0.91 11.21 13.13
CA LEU A 30 0.47 11.68 12.99
C LEU A 30 0.87 12.62 14.14
N LYS A 31 -0.01 13.55 14.55
CA LYS A 31 0.23 14.41 15.71
C LYS A 31 0.39 13.61 16.99
N LYS A 32 -0.42 12.56 17.18
CA LYS A 32 -0.33 11.67 18.35
C LYS A 32 0.99 10.91 18.38
N LEU A 33 1.46 10.42 17.23
CA LEU A 33 2.67 9.60 17.11
C LEU A 33 3.97 10.42 17.15
N THR A 34 3.96 11.63 16.56
CA THR A 34 5.18 12.43 16.34
C THR A 34 5.21 13.72 17.15
N GLY A 35 4.12 14.06 17.84
CA GLY A 35 3.95 15.33 18.56
C GLY A 35 3.53 16.51 17.66
N LYS A 36 3.56 16.38 16.33
CA LYS A 36 3.22 17.46 15.40
C LYS A 36 2.32 17.00 14.26
N ALA A 37 1.32 17.81 13.93
CA ALA A 37 0.52 17.66 12.73
C ALA A 37 1.25 18.27 11.52
N LEU A 38 0.96 17.79 10.33
CA LEU A 38 1.28 18.50 9.09
C LEU A 38 0.39 19.73 8.95
N SER A 39 0.88 20.75 8.23
CA SER A 39 0.04 21.85 7.81
C SER A 39 -1.08 21.35 6.89
N SER A 40 -2.23 22.03 6.90
CA SER A 40 -3.38 21.65 6.06
C SER A 40 -2.99 21.56 4.57
N LYS A 41 -2.16 22.50 4.09
CA LYS A 41 -1.65 22.49 2.71
C LYS A 41 -0.79 21.26 2.40
N ALA A 42 0.04 20.82 3.33
CA ALA A 42 0.91 19.68 3.12
C ALA A 42 0.13 18.36 3.06
N ILE A 43 -0.84 18.16 3.95
CA ILE A 43 -1.62 16.92 3.97
C ILE A 43 -2.61 16.83 2.79
N ASP A 44 -3.38 17.89 2.53
CA ASP A 44 -4.31 17.97 1.39
C ASP A 44 -3.56 17.78 0.07
N GLY A 45 -2.42 18.47 -0.09
CA GLY A 45 -1.58 18.30 -1.27
C GLY A 45 -1.04 16.88 -1.42
N SER A 46 -0.78 16.17 -0.31
CA SER A 46 -0.27 14.80 -0.35
C SER A 46 -1.35 13.82 -0.79
N PHE A 47 -2.54 13.85 -0.18
CA PHE A 47 -3.63 12.93 -0.51
C PHE A 47 -4.12 13.08 -1.96
N LYS A 48 -4.08 14.30 -2.52
CA LYS A 48 -4.39 14.54 -3.95
C LYS A 48 -3.40 13.92 -4.94
N ARG A 49 -2.22 13.50 -4.47
CA ARG A 49 -1.16 12.90 -5.31
C ARG A 49 -0.89 11.43 -4.99
N LEU A 50 -1.58 10.87 -4.00
CA LEU A 50 -1.41 9.48 -3.58
C LEU A 50 -2.49 8.63 -4.21
N ASP A 51 -2.08 7.52 -4.83
CA ASP A 51 -2.98 6.42 -5.17
C ASP A 51 -3.01 5.44 -4.00
N ILE A 52 -4.04 5.53 -3.17
CA ILE A 52 -4.23 4.62 -2.03
C ILE A 52 -4.80 3.30 -2.55
N THR A 53 -4.01 2.23 -2.44
CA THR A 53 -4.34 0.94 -3.03
C THR A 53 -4.04 -0.23 -2.09
N TYR A 54 -4.81 -1.31 -2.24
CA TYR A 54 -4.54 -2.62 -1.65
C TYR A 54 -3.73 -3.52 -2.61
N ASP A 55 -3.49 -3.06 -3.84
CA ASP A 55 -2.63 -3.74 -4.80
C ASP A 55 -1.16 -3.64 -4.33
N PRO A 56 -0.43 -4.76 -4.23
CA PRO A 56 0.98 -4.76 -3.83
C PRO A 56 1.92 -4.14 -4.87
N LEU A 57 1.44 -3.81 -6.07
CA LEU A 57 2.20 -3.22 -7.17
C LEU A 57 3.44 -4.05 -7.51
N ALA A 58 3.25 -5.34 -7.77
CA ALA A 58 4.34 -6.33 -7.87
C ALA A 58 5.50 -5.91 -8.79
N THR A 59 5.18 -5.31 -9.95
CA THR A 59 6.19 -4.83 -10.91
C THR A 59 7.12 -3.76 -10.34
N THR A 60 6.64 -2.94 -9.39
CA THR A 60 7.45 -1.90 -8.73
C THR A 60 8.48 -2.52 -7.80
N LEU A 61 8.11 -3.59 -7.09
CA LEU A 61 9.02 -4.33 -6.22
C LEU A 61 10.14 -4.98 -7.03
N PHE A 62 9.82 -5.67 -8.14
CA PHE A 62 10.85 -6.31 -8.96
C PHE A 62 11.81 -5.30 -9.58
N LYS A 63 11.30 -4.16 -10.08
CA LYS A 63 12.16 -3.06 -10.57
C LYS A 63 13.05 -2.50 -9.46
N SER A 64 12.52 -2.32 -8.26
CA SER A 64 13.29 -1.85 -7.10
C SER A 64 14.41 -2.84 -6.74
N ALA A 65 14.10 -4.13 -6.72
CA ALA A 65 15.09 -5.18 -6.47
C ALA A 65 16.17 -5.25 -7.56
N ASP A 66 15.78 -5.14 -8.83
CA ASP A 66 16.73 -5.10 -9.94
C ASP A 66 17.71 -3.92 -9.82
N ASN A 67 17.19 -2.73 -9.49
CA ASN A 67 18.01 -1.54 -9.27
C ASN A 67 18.94 -1.72 -8.07
N ALA A 68 18.43 -2.24 -6.96
CA ALA A 68 19.23 -2.47 -5.75
C ALA A 68 20.33 -3.52 -5.96
N TYR A 69 20.06 -4.57 -6.75
CA TYR A 69 21.08 -5.54 -7.14
C TYR A 69 22.14 -4.91 -8.04
N ALA A 70 21.74 -4.13 -9.05
CA ALA A 70 22.67 -3.43 -9.94
C ALA A 70 23.61 -2.46 -9.20
N LEU A 71 23.14 -1.88 -8.08
CA LEU A 71 23.93 -1.02 -7.19
C LEU A 71 24.76 -1.79 -6.15
N GLY A 72 24.70 -3.12 -6.13
CA GLY A 72 25.45 -3.97 -5.19
C GLY A 72 24.85 -4.07 -3.79
N PHE A 73 23.61 -3.63 -3.58
CA PHE A 73 22.96 -3.67 -2.26
C PHE A 73 22.35 -5.03 -1.90
N LEU A 74 22.21 -5.94 -2.88
CA LEU A 74 21.55 -7.24 -2.68
C LEU A 74 22.52 -8.43 -2.80
N GLY A 75 23.74 -8.24 -2.32
CA GLY A 75 24.76 -9.29 -2.30
C GLY A 75 25.37 -9.58 -3.66
N HIS A 76 26.00 -10.75 -3.80
CA HIS A 76 26.78 -11.11 -4.98
C HIS A 76 25.93 -11.74 -6.10
N SER A 77 24.84 -12.41 -5.77
CA SER A 77 23.91 -13.03 -6.73
C SER A 77 22.54 -12.39 -6.64
N LYS A 78 21.86 -12.29 -7.79
CA LYS A 78 20.50 -11.75 -7.85
C LYS A 78 19.56 -12.60 -6.97
N PRO A 79 18.78 -11.99 -6.06
CA PRO A 79 17.88 -12.74 -5.21
C PRO A 79 16.74 -13.37 -6.02
N ASP A 80 16.32 -14.57 -5.62
CA ASP A 80 15.09 -15.19 -6.12
C ASP A 80 13.89 -14.60 -5.40
N LEU A 81 13.01 -13.95 -6.15
CA LEU A 81 11.81 -13.28 -5.66
C LEU A 81 10.53 -13.96 -6.14
N SER A 82 10.61 -15.16 -6.73
CA SER A 82 9.47 -15.83 -7.38
C SER A 82 8.27 -16.05 -6.47
N ASN A 83 8.48 -16.19 -5.15
CA ASN A 83 7.44 -16.45 -4.15
C ASN A 83 7.27 -15.30 -3.13
N ILE A 84 7.70 -14.08 -3.46
CA ILE A 84 7.61 -12.95 -2.52
C ILE A 84 6.17 -12.48 -2.28
N PHE A 85 5.24 -12.80 -3.19
CA PHE A 85 3.82 -12.48 -3.05
C PHE A 85 2.98 -13.74 -2.86
N SER A 86 2.15 -13.75 -1.80
CA SER A 86 1.07 -14.72 -1.60
C SER A 86 -0.27 -13.99 -1.65
N LEU A 87 -0.97 -14.09 -2.79
CA LEU A 87 -2.15 -13.27 -3.10
C LEU A 87 -3.48 -14.00 -2.93
N ASP A 88 -3.48 -15.30 -2.60
CA ASP A 88 -4.70 -16.11 -2.56
C ASP A 88 -5.73 -15.55 -1.58
N ILE A 89 -5.31 -15.22 -0.36
CA ILE A 89 -6.23 -14.70 0.67
C ILE A 89 -6.75 -13.32 0.28
N LEU A 90 -5.91 -12.45 -0.29
CA LEU A 90 -6.33 -11.14 -0.77
C LEU A 90 -7.33 -11.27 -1.92
N ASN A 91 -7.04 -12.10 -2.93
CA ASN A 91 -7.92 -12.31 -4.07
C ASN A 91 -9.25 -12.96 -3.70
N ASN A 92 -9.28 -13.80 -2.66
CA ASN A 92 -10.53 -14.31 -2.08
C ASN A 92 -11.36 -13.19 -1.45
N VAL A 93 -10.73 -12.28 -0.70
CA VAL A 93 -11.40 -11.09 -0.14
C VAL A 93 -11.90 -10.14 -1.23
N LEU A 94 -11.11 -9.90 -2.27
CA LEU A 94 -11.51 -9.03 -3.38
C LEU A 94 -12.71 -9.62 -4.12
N SER A 95 -12.67 -10.93 -4.41
CA SER A 95 -13.76 -11.63 -5.10
C SER A 95 -15.06 -11.61 -4.28
N SER A 96 -14.99 -11.82 -2.96
CA SER A 96 -16.20 -11.78 -2.10
C SER A 96 -16.84 -10.39 -2.01
N LYS A 97 -16.09 -9.35 -2.39
CA LYS A 97 -16.56 -7.95 -2.47
C LYS A 97 -16.88 -7.48 -3.89
N GLY A 98 -16.78 -8.36 -4.89
CA GLY A 98 -16.99 -8.01 -6.30
C GLY A 98 -15.90 -7.10 -6.89
N LEU A 99 -14.72 -7.07 -6.28
CA LEU A 99 -13.56 -6.29 -6.74
C LEU A 99 -12.67 -7.13 -7.65
N GLN A 100 -11.89 -6.46 -8.52
CA GLN A 100 -10.92 -7.13 -9.37
C GLN A 100 -9.78 -7.73 -8.56
N LYS A 101 -9.33 -8.92 -8.97
CA LYS A 101 -8.17 -9.59 -8.40
C LYS A 101 -6.88 -8.86 -8.80
N VAL A 102 -5.87 -8.98 -7.96
CA VAL A 102 -4.53 -8.46 -8.19
C VAL A 102 -3.58 -9.57 -8.63
N ALA A 103 -2.51 -9.20 -9.32
CA ALA A 103 -1.53 -10.12 -9.88
C ALA A 103 -0.14 -9.91 -9.26
N ALA A 104 0.63 -10.99 -9.20
CA ALA A 104 2.02 -10.98 -8.73
C ALA A 104 3.03 -10.70 -9.86
N SER A 105 2.56 -10.38 -11.08
CA SER A 105 3.38 -10.20 -12.28
C SER A 105 2.64 -9.39 -13.33
#